data_AF-A0AAD3HT97-F1
#
_entry.id   AF-A0AAD3HT97-F1
#
_cell.length_a   1.000
_cell.length_b   1.000
_cell.length_c   1.000
_cell.angle_alpha   90.00
_cell.angle_beta   90.00
_cell.angle_gamma   90.00
#
_symmetry.space_group_name_H-M   'P 1'
#
loop_
_entity.id
_entity.type
_entity.pdbx_description
1 polymer ?
#
loop_
_entity_poly.entity_id
_entity_poly.type
_entity_poly.pdbx_seq_one_letter_code
_entity_poly.pdbx_strand_id
1 'polypeptide(L)'
;MVPLVATVLLFAHFLSCTKATDQQVPLNLPIGLAEAQQGWIYFNEVTGAIQREDPGNTPYEDEAGNRYWLSLNGERVNEDPERYKWTWVEIWSPDSRRHFYYNQQTRESVWDRPPDLAWRRLRLEPDEYR
;
A
#
# COMPACT_ATOMS: atom_id res chain seq x y z
N MET A 1 -29.94 58.02 -1.54
CA MET A 1 -29.91 57.41 -2.88
C MET A 1 -29.11 56.12 -2.79
N VAL A 2 -29.78 55.00 -3.07
CA VAL A 2 -29.33 53.59 -3.06
C VAL A 2 -29.77 53.03 -4.43
N PRO A 3 -29.27 51.93 -5.01
CA PRO A 3 -27.96 51.26 -5.03
C PRO A 3 -27.46 51.00 -6.49
N LEU A 4 -26.30 50.36 -6.69
CA LEU A 4 -26.25 49.30 -7.71
C LEU A 4 -25.32 48.16 -7.31
N VAL A 5 -25.91 46.98 -7.39
CA VAL A 5 -25.40 45.66 -7.04
C VAL A 5 -24.95 44.99 -8.34
N ALA A 6 -23.82 44.27 -8.32
CA ALA A 6 -23.50 43.20 -9.26
C ALA A 6 -22.69 42.16 -8.46
N THR A 7 -23.29 41.15 -7.86
CA THR A 7 -23.87 39.92 -8.46
C THR A 7 -22.86 39.11 -9.27
N VAL A 8 -22.25 38.15 -8.56
CA VAL A 8 -22.00 36.75 -8.91
C VAL A 8 -21.40 36.46 -10.29
N LEU A 9 -20.14 36.01 -10.28
CA LEU A 9 -19.74 34.84 -11.06
C LEU A 9 -18.85 33.94 -10.19
N LEU A 10 -19.51 33.03 -9.47
CA LEU A 10 -18.90 31.84 -8.91
C LEU A 10 -18.70 30.87 -10.09
N PHE A 11 -17.48 30.74 -10.61
CA PHE A 11 -17.18 29.74 -11.63
C PHE A 11 -16.14 28.75 -11.10
N ALA A 12 -16.62 27.53 -10.92
CA ALA A 12 -15.91 26.26 -11.02
C ALA A 12 -14.57 26.15 -10.27
N HIS A 13 -14.62 25.58 -9.06
CA HIS A 13 -13.53 24.74 -8.57
C HIS A 13 -13.37 23.56 -9.53
N PHE A 14 -12.46 23.71 -10.49
CA PHE A 14 -11.96 22.59 -11.26
C PHE A 14 -11.22 21.65 -10.31
N LEU A 15 -11.64 20.38 -10.34
CA LEU A 15 -10.87 19.25 -9.87
C LEU A 15 -9.41 19.39 -10.32
N SER A 16 -8.48 19.34 -9.37
CA SER A 16 -7.22 18.67 -9.60
C SER A 16 -6.82 18.01 -8.29
N CYS A 17 -7.16 16.74 -8.21
CA CYS A 17 -6.58 15.80 -7.25
C CYS A 17 -5.07 15.82 -7.52
N THR A 18 -4.28 16.46 -6.66
CA THR A 18 -2.82 16.41 -6.75
C THR A 18 -2.38 15.05 -6.23
N LYS A 19 -2.58 13.99 -7.03
CA LYS A 19 -1.87 12.73 -6.80
C LYS A 19 -0.41 12.97 -7.15
N ALA A 20 0.38 13.04 -6.07
CA ALA A 20 1.81 12.83 -5.97
C ALA A 20 2.58 12.92 -7.30
N THR A 21 3.16 14.11 -7.46
CA THR A 21 4.31 14.45 -8.28
C THR A 21 5.14 13.25 -8.74
N ASP A 22 5.10 13.04 -10.05
CA ASP A 22 6.16 12.46 -10.86
C ASP A 22 7.49 13.16 -10.49
N GLN A 23 8.24 12.57 -9.55
CA GLN A 23 9.64 12.93 -9.33
C GLN A 23 10.49 11.93 -10.10
N GLN A 24 10.77 12.26 -11.36
CA GLN A 24 11.95 11.79 -12.04
C GLN A 24 13.16 12.10 -11.14
N VAL A 25 13.72 11.08 -10.53
CA VAL A 25 14.89 11.19 -9.66
C VAL A 25 16.04 11.73 -10.52
N PRO A 26 16.62 12.91 -10.23
CA PRO A 26 17.68 13.46 -11.06
C PRO A 26 18.93 12.58 -10.97
N LEU A 27 19.48 12.23 -12.15
CA LEU A 27 20.57 11.31 -12.44
C LEU A 27 21.97 11.70 -11.89
N ASN A 28 22.07 12.38 -10.74
CA ASN A 28 23.38 12.83 -10.25
C ASN A 28 23.46 13.01 -8.72
N LEU A 29 23.11 11.98 -7.96
CA LEU A 29 23.37 11.96 -6.52
C LEU A 29 24.86 11.67 -6.26
N PRO A 30 25.55 12.45 -5.40
CA PRO A 30 26.97 12.25 -5.11
C PRO A 30 27.19 10.89 -4.40
N ILE A 31 28.21 10.17 -4.87
CA ILE A 31 28.58 8.77 -4.55
C ILE A 31 28.82 8.51 -3.04
N GLY A 32 28.78 9.54 -2.18
CA GLY A 32 28.98 9.42 -0.73
C GLY A 32 27.72 9.52 0.15
N LEU A 33 26.52 9.64 -0.42
CA LEU A 33 25.24 9.67 0.33
C LEU A 33 24.32 8.48 0.00
N ALA A 34 24.88 7.40 -0.57
CA ALA A 34 24.20 6.11 -0.71
C ALA A 34 24.32 5.27 0.58
N GLU A 35 24.33 5.93 1.74
CA GLU A 35 24.44 5.26 3.03
C GLU A 35 23.15 4.46 3.30
N ALA A 36 23.28 3.13 3.26
CA ALA A 36 22.49 2.17 4.04
C ALA A 36 20.96 2.26 3.93
N GLN A 37 20.39 1.88 2.79
CA GLN A 37 18.95 1.58 2.71
C GLN A 37 18.71 0.16 3.26
N GLN A 38 18.69 0.05 4.59
CA GLN A 38 18.47 -1.21 5.29
C GLN A 38 17.09 -1.81 4.96
N GLY A 39 17.07 -2.82 4.10
CA GLY A 39 16.44 -4.10 4.43
C GLY A 39 15.25 -4.58 3.59
N TRP A 40 14.33 -3.72 3.16
CA TRP A 40 13.08 -4.18 2.49
C TRP A 40 12.55 -3.18 1.44
N ILE A 41 12.03 -3.70 0.33
CA ILE A 41 11.15 -2.98 -0.61
C ILE A 41 9.80 -3.68 -0.67
N TYR A 42 8.76 -2.95 -1.02
CA TYR A 42 7.40 -3.46 -1.17
C TYR A 42 7.04 -3.46 -2.64
N PHE A 43 6.84 -4.65 -3.19
CA PHE A 43 6.44 -4.87 -4.57
C PHE A 43 4.98 -5.32 -4.63
N ASN A 44 4.22 -4.72 -5.53
CA ASN A 44 2.85 -5.11 -5.80
C ASN A 44 2.81 -6.13 -6.94
N GLU A 45 2.37 -7.35 -6.65
CA GLU A 45 2.34 -8.43 -7.64
C GLU A 45 1.28 -8.24 -8.74
N VAL A 46 0.26 -7.41 -8.49
CA VAL A 46 -0.83 -7.18 -9.45
C VAL A 46 -0.56 -5.96 -10.32
N THR A 47 -0.11 -4.85 -9.73
CA THR A 47 0.15 -3.60 -10.46
C THR A 47 1.59 -3.48 -10.97
N GLY A 48 2.53 -4.25 -10.41
CA GLY A 48 3.95 -4.13 -10.69
C GLY A 48 4.63 -2.94 -9.99
N ALA A 49 3.92 -2.20 -9.13
CA ALA A 49 4.46 -1.05 -8.41
C ALA A 49 5.52 -1.47 -7.38
N ILE A 50 6.56 -0.66 -7.20
CA ILE A 50 7.58 -0.83 -6.17
C ILE A 50 7.62 0.44 -5.33
N GLN A 51 7.69 0.29 -4.01
CA GLN A 51 7.90 1.39 -3.08
C GLN A 51 8.79 0.98 -1.89
N ARG A 52 9.33 1.98 -1.18
CA ARG A 52 10.22 1.78 -0.02
C ARG A 52 9.46 1.83 1.29
N GLU A 53 8.41 2.65 1.31
CA GLU A 53 7.50 2.80 2.43
C GLU A 53 6.58 1.57 2.52
N ASP A 54 6.35 1.09 3.74
CA ASP A 54 5.38 0.01 3.97
C ASP A 54 3.98 0.50 3.56
N PRO A 55 3.33 -0.10 2.55
CA PRO A 55 1.95 0.21 2.20
C PRO A 55 0.97 -0.13 3.33
N GLY A 56 1.45 -0.83 4.36
CA GLY A 56 0.64 -1.51 5.34
C GLY A 56 -0.02 -2.73 4.72
N ASN A 57 -0.74 -3.50 5.54
CA ASN A 57 -1.45 -4.68 5.07
C ASN A 57 -0.56 -5.71 4.34
N THR A 58 0.74 -5.72 4.64
CA THR A 58 1.70 -6.67 4.06
C THR A 58 2.02 -7.73 5.11
N PRO A 59 1.65 -9.00 4.88
CA PRO A 59 1.97 -10.06 5.82
C PRO A 59 3.48 -10.29 5.91
N TYR A 60 3.93 -10.71 7.08
CA TYR A 60 5.31 -11.14 7.31
C TYR A 60 5.46 -12.56 6.75
N GLU A 61 6.54 -12.83 6.02
CA GLU A 61 6.92 -14.18 5.56
C GLU A 61 8.11 -14.71 6.37
N ASP A 62 8.03 -15.93 6.88
CA ASP A 62 9.18 -16.62 7.48
C ASP A 62 10.11 -17.25 6.43
N GLU A 63 11.20 -17.89 6.86
CA GLU A 63 12.15 -18.58 5.97
C GLU A 63 11.53 -19.75 5.19
N ALA A 64 10.42 -20.30 5.68
CA ALA A 64 9.65 -21.35 5.01
C ALA A 64 8.57 -20.78 4.06
N GLY A 65 8.44 -19.46 3.98
CA GLY A 65 7.43 -18.76 3.17
C GLY A 65 6.04 -18.74 3.79
N ASN A 66 5.88 -19.09 5.07
CA ASN A 66 4.60 -18.98 5.76
C ASN A 66 4.31 -17.52 6.07
N ARG A 67 3.10 -17.08 5.71
CA ARG A 67 2.58 -15.75 5.99
C ARG A 67 2.04 -15.67 7.41
N TYR A 68 2.45 -14.67 8.17
CA TYR A 68 1.97 -14.38 9.51
C TYR A 68 1.85 -12.87 9.72
N TRP A 69 1.05 -12.49 10.71
CA TRP A 69 0.91 -11.12 11.18
C TRP A 69 1.46 -11.01 12.59
N LEU A 70 1.93 -9.82 12.94
CA LEU A 70 2.35 -9.50 14.31
C LEU A 70 1.24 -8.70 14.98
N SER A 71 0.77 -9.20 16.11
CA SER A 71 -0.17 -8.48 16.97
C SER A 71 0.53 -7.36 17.76
N LEU A 72 -0.26 -6.48 18.38
CA LEU A 72 0.22 -5.36 19.21
C LEU A 72 1.09 -5.81 20.39
N ASN A 73 0.95 -7.06 20.83
CA ASN A 73 1.76 -7.70 21.87
C ASN A 73 2.99 -8.44 21.30
N GLY A 74 3.22 -8.42 19.99
CA GLY A 74 4.32 -9.12 19.33
C GLY A 74 4.07 -10.61 19.06
N GLU A 75 2.87 -11.13 19.31
CA GLU A 75 2.53 -12.52 19.02
C GLU A 75 2.29 -12.73 17.52
N ARG A 76 2.68 -13.92 17.02
CA ARG A 76 2.41 -14.33 15.65
C ARG A 76 0.98 -14.83 15.54
N VAL A 77 0.22 -14.25 14.62
CA VAL A 77 -1.17 -14.62 14.34
C VAL A 77 -1.37 -14.85 12.85
N ASN A 78 -2.31 -15.72 12.48
CA ASN A 78 -2.55 -16.08 11.08
C ASN A 78 -3.41 -15.04 10.32
N GLU A 79 -4.14 -14.22 11.06
CA GLU A 79 -5.03 -13.19 10.53
C GLU A 79 -4.55 -11.81 11.00
N ASP A 80 -4.71 -10.80 10.16
CA ASP A 80 -4.38 -9.42 10.54
C ASP A 80 -5.33 -8.96 11.68
N PRO A 81 -4.83 -8.67 12.88
CA PRO A 81 -5.65 -8.13 13.97
C PRO A 81 -6.17 -6.73 13.65
N GLU A 82 -5.53 -6.00 12.74
CA GLU A 82 -5.91 -4.67 12.30
C GLU A 82 -6.66 -4.66 10.97
N ARG A 83 -7.20 -5.81 10.52
CA ARG A 83 -7.91 -5.93 9.22
C ARG A 83 -9.01 -4.88 8.99
N TYR A 84 -9.64 -4.38 10.05
CA TYR A 84 -10.68 -3.35 9.98
C TYR A 84 -10.16 -1.98 9.51
N LYS A 85 -8.84 -1.73 9.59
CA LYS A 85 -8.21 -0.49 9.11
C LYS A 85 -8.08 -0.45 7.59
N TRP A 86 -8.09 -1.60 6.93
CA TRP A 86 -7.85 -1.72 5.50
C TRP A 86 -9.13 -1.82 4.69
N THR A 87 -9.12 -1.30 3.47
CA THR A 87 -10.29 -1.37 2.57
C THR A 87 -10.59 -2.82 2.20
N TRP A 88 -9.55 -3.62 1.96
CA TRP A 88 -9.66 -5.02 1.59
C TRP A 88 -9.12 -5.90 2.70
N VAL A 89 -9.82 -7.01 2.95
CA VAL A 89 -9.44 -8.02 3.95
C VAL A 89 -9.39 -9.40 3.33
N GLU A 90 -8.40 -10.20 3.73
CA GLU A 90 -8.27 -11.61 3.36
C GLU A 90 -9.04 -12.47 4.39
N ILE A 91 -9.93 -13.34 3.92
CA ILE A 91 -10.76 -14.21 4.76
C ILE A 91 -10.65 -15.65 4.25
N TRP A 92 -10.50 -16.62 5.15
CA TRP A 92 -10.53 -18.04 4.79
C TRP A 92 -11.96 -18.54 4.63
N SER A 93 -12.31 -19.08 3.46
CA SER A 93 -13.61 -19.76 3.26
C SER A 93 -13.45 -21.26 3.56
N PRO A 94 -14.15 -21.80 4.58
CA PRO A 94 -14.14 -23.24 4.85
C PRO A 94 -14.86 -24.03 3.75
N ASP A 95 -15.89 -23.45 3.12
CA ASP A 95 -16.69 -24.10 2.07
C ASP A 95 -15.87 -24.34 0.80
N SER A 96 -15.13 -23.31 0.36
CA SER A 96 -14.30 -23.39 -0.85
C SER A 96 -12.85 -23.79 -0.58
N ARG A 97 -12.48 -23.98 0.70
CA ARG A 97 -11.12 -24.29 1.18
C ARG A 97 -10.05 -23.39 0.55
N ARG A 98 -10.36 -22.11 0.40
CA ARG A 98 -9.46 -21.11 -0.17
C ARG A 98 -9.73 -19.74 0.45
N HIS A 99 -8.72 -18.87 0.39
CA HIS A 99 -8.88 -17.48 0.76
C HIS A 99 -9.71 -16.73 -0.30
N PHE A 100 -10.57 -15.83 0.17
CA PHE A 100 -11.24 -14.82 -0.63
C PHE A 100 -10.97 -13.44 -0.04
N TYR A 101 -11.13 -12.41 -0.87
CA TYR A 101 -10.86 -11.03 -0.51
C TYR A 101 -12.17 -10.26 -0.49
N TYR A 102 -12.42 -9.58 0.63
CA TYR A 102 -13.64 -8.81 0.83
C TYR A 102 -13.33 -7.32 0.93
N ASN A 103 -14.06 -6.52 0.15
CA ASN A 103 -13.99 -5.08 0.20
C ASN A 103 -14.99 -4.57 1.25
N GLN A 104 -14.49 -3.94 2.31
CA GLN A 104 -15.32 -3.41 3.38
C GLN A 104 -16.07 -2.13 2.98
N GLN A 105 -15.58 -1.39 1.98
CA GLN A 105 -16.22 -0.17 1.48
C GLN A 105 -17.36 -0.48 0.49
N THR A 106 -17.09 -1.30 -0.52
CA THR A 106 -18.07 -1.62 -1.59
C THR A 106 -18.94 -2.83 -1.25
N ARG A 107 -18.57 -3.62 -0.23
CA ARG A 107 -19.20 -4.90 0.15
C ARG A 107 -19.09 -5.98 -0.92
N GLU A 108 -18.10 -5.87 -1.79
CA GLU A 108 -17.81 -6.85 -2.83
C GLU A 108 -16.88 -7.94 -2.30
N SER A 109 -17.01 -9.15 -2.85
CA SER A 109 -16.11 -10.26 -2.57
C SER A 109 -15.52 -10.76 -3.88
N VAL A 110 -14.21 -10.98 -3.88
CA VAL A 110 -13.46 -11.45 -5.04
C VAL A 110 -12.56 -12.61 -4.63
N TRP A 111 -12.32 -13.51 -5.58
CA TRP A 111 -11.45 -14.67 -5.37
C TRP A 111 -9.99 -14.38 -5.76
N ASP A 112 -9.79 -13.39 -6.62
CA ASP A 112 -8.50 -12.95 -7.10
C ASP A 112 -7.96 -11.84 -6.20
N ARG A 113 -6.65 -11.84 -5.94
CA ARG A 113 -6.03 -10.89 -5.03
C ARG A 113 -6.15 -9.47 -5.61
N PRO A 114 -6.80 -8.52 -4.91
CA PRO A 114 -6.90 -7.15 -5.40
C PRO A 114 -5.54 -6.45 -5.28
N PRO A 115 -5.28 -5.42 -6.11
CA PRO A 115 -4.01 -4.71 -6.11
C PRO A 115 -3.67 -4.12 -4.74
N ASP A 116 -4.66 -3.63 -4.00
CA ASP A 116 -4.46 -3.04 -2.67
C ASP A 116 -3.95 -4.03 -1.61
N LEU A 117 -4.12 -5.35 -1.84
CA LEU A 117 -3.63 -6.44 -0.96
C LEU A 117 -2.46 -7.22 -1.57
N ALA A 118 -2.07 -6.92 -2.79
CA ALA A 118 -1.04 -7.66 -3.52
C ALA A 118 0.38 -7.21 -3.22
N TRP A 119 0.58 -6.55 -2.08
CA TRP A 119 1.87 -6.09 -1.64
C TRP A 119 2.67 -7.23 -1.00
N ARG A 120 3.94 -7.32 -1.39
CA ARG A 120 4.89 -8.28 -0.88
C ARG A 120 6.19 -7.58 -0.52
N ARG A 121 6.73 -7.92 0.64
CA ARG A 121 8.05 -7.46 1.07
C ARG A 121 9.13 -8.28 0.37
N LEU A 122 10.09 -7.61 -0.25
CA LEU A 122 11.28 -8.22 -0.81
C LEU A 122 12.47 -7.71 -0.02
N ARG A 123 13.28 -8.64 0.49
CA ARG A 123 14.50 -8.29 1.20
C ARG A 123 15.48 -7.73 0.19
N LEU A 124 15.82 -6.45 0.31
CA LEU A 124 17.01 -5.96 -0.36
C LEU A 124 18.20 -6.36 0.49
N GLU A 125 18.95 -7.36 0.04
CA GLU A 125 20.30 -7.51 0.54
C GLU A 125 21.08 -6.29 0.08
N PRO A 126 21.73 -5.54 0.99
CA PRO A 126 22.65 -4.50 0.55
C PRO A 126 23.69 -5.23 -0.28
N ASP A 127 23.80 -4.86 -1.57
CA ASP A 127 24.73 -5.48 -2.51
C ASP A 127 26.06 -5.76 -1.80
N GLU A 128 26.40 -7.04 -1.62
CA GLU A 128 27.56 -7.49 -0.85
C GLU A 128 28.90 -7.20 -1.58
N TYR A 129 28.93 -6.18 -2.45
CA TYR A 129 30.06 -5.92 -3.33
C TYR A 129 30.84 -4.65 -2.95
N ARG A 130 31.92 -4.95 -2.22
CA ARG A 130 33.27 -4.35 -2.23
C ARG A 130 33.60 -3.31 -3.30
#